data_AF-A0A9P7YLY5-F1
#
_entry.id   AF-A0A9P7YLY5-F1
#
_cell.length_a   1.000
_cell.length_b   1.000
_cell.length_c   1.000
_cell.angle_alpha   90.00
_cell.angle_beta   90.00
_cell.angle_gamma   90.00
#
_symmetry.space_group_name_H-M   'P 1'
#
loop_
_entity.id
_entity.type
_entity.pdbx_description
1 polymer ?
#
loop_
_entity_poly.entity_id
_entity_poly.type
_entity_poly.pdbx_seq_one_letter_code
_entity_poly.pdbx_strand_id
1 'polypeptide(L)'
;MPLTVLSDGDVKTLLSQLTKQDVEHLQGSLTQSLHEYSTRTNKEGCCSNNQLERTVLESHKGTTTLFMPSMSSAGIGMKVVTLAASKPPASPSDLESPQAVTTPQGALALMGADGKPFGFLNAEELTAFRTALASSLLLIRRNKVKNIVVFGVGKQAYWHVRLALILFGASIKHVQFVNRDFSARARDCMRGFVQYNPAVKEVEGWGGATFGMLTPGYGEYQRLLKAQLRQSDVIFTTTPSTEPLFDHQYLTNTEGRKKGRLIVAIGSYKQHMIELPHELITQATKRHGSGHHFHKHSQEGSAIIVDTLACVTQTGELTQAGIKETQTIELGELLLLERMDSDDSSAIDESPPSPFESPKRSLGSRHLGDDSKAISPPINSKDSSSKPRRSSAPPSRKASPSPHRRSDSNSTPGSASTALFHKRSDSVSSTSPKKRRAQTAKEEEMCRWLRSGNVIYKSVGFGLLDQVVGSDLVTLARNNNVGVTVEDF
;
A
#
# COMPACT_ATOMS: atom_id res chain seq x y z
N MET A 1 3.17 -1.24 29.55
CA MET A 1 4.31 -1.26 28.60
C MET A 1 4.96 0.09 28.71
N PRO A 2 6.30 0.20 28.66
CA PRO A 2 6.93 1.51 28.60
C PRO A 2 6.53 2.28 27.34
N LEU A 3 6.62 3.60 27.43
CA LEU A 3 6.58 4.51 26.30
C LEU A 3 7.99 4.59 25.68
N THR A 4 8.09 4.41 24.36
CA THR A 4 9.34 4.65 23.61
C THR A 4 9.23 5.96 22.84
N VAL A 5 10.12 6.89 23.13
CA VAL A 5 10.20 8.21 22.49
C VAL A 5 11.33 8.21 21.46
N LEU A 6 11.03 8.63 20.23
CA LEU A 6 11.97 8.64 19.10
C LEU A 6 12.05 10.03 18.46
N SER A 7 13.23 10.64 18.50
CA SER A 7 13.53 11.86 17.76
C SER A 7 13.65 11.60 16.26
N ASP A 8 13.68 12.66 15.45
CA ASP A 8 13.96 12.56 14.01
C ASP A 8 15.36 11.94 13.74
N GLY A 9 16.33 12.14 14.65
CA GLY A 9 17.65 11.49 14.58
C GLY A 9 17.58 9.98 14.82
N ASP A 10 16.76 9.55 15.78
CA ASP A 10 16.52 8.12 16.08
C ASP A 10 15.83 7.43 14.89
N VAL A 11 14.74 8.04 14.39
CA VAL A 11 14.00 7.54 13.22
C VAL A 11 14.91 7.44 11.99
N LYS A 12 15.72 8.47 11.70
CA LYS A 12 16.71 8.43 10.61
C LYS A 12 17.74 7.31 10.80
N THR A 13 18.23 7.12 12.02
CA THR A 13 19.23 6.08 12.33
C THR A 13 18.66 4.69 12.03
N LEU A 14 17.49 4.38 12.58
CA LEU A 14 16.77 3.12 12.34
C LEU A 14 16.49 2.90 10.85
N LEU A 15 15.91 3.88 10.17
CA LEU A 15 15.57 3.79 8.75
C LEU A 15 16.81 3.69 7.84
N SER A 16 17.97 4.21 8.26
CA SER A 16 19.21 4.12 7.50
C SER A 16 19.88 2.75 7.57
N GLN A 17 19.57 1.97 8.60
CA GLN A 17 20.16 0.65 8.90
C GLN A 17 19.32 -0.52 8.38
N LEU A 18 18.10 -0.27 7.88
CA LEU A 18 17.21 -1.30 7.35
C LEU A 18 17.87 -2.16 6.26
N THR A 19 17.89 -3.47 6.49
CA THR A 19 18.22 -4.46 5.47
C THR A 19 17.02 -4.69 4.55
N LYS A 20 17.23 -5.48 3.49
CA LYS A 20 16.13 -5.95 2.63
C LYS A 20 15.10 -6.77 3.41
N GLN A 21 15.53 -7.61 4.36
CA GLN A 21 14.63 -8.42 5.19
C GLN A 21 13.75 -7.55 6.10
N ASP A 22 14.29 -6.47 6.65
CA ASP A 22 13.51 -5.53 7.47
C ASP A 22 12.46 -4.80 6.62
N VAL A 23 12.81 -4.39 5.39
CA VAL A 23 11.86 -3.80 4.45
C VAL A 23 10.76 -4.81 4.07
N GLU A 24 11.11 -6.08 3.82
CA GLU A 24 10.13 -7.14 3.53
C GLU A 24 9.21 -7.45 4.72
N HIS A 25 9.72 -7.37 5.96
CA HIS A 25 8.91 -7.49 7.17
C HIS A 25 7.94 -6.32 7.34
N LEU A 26 8.42 -5.08 7.18
CA LEU A 26 7.61 -3.85 7.21
C LEU A 26 6.55 -3.83 6.09
N GLN A 27 6.88 -4.35 4.90
CA GLN A 27 5.92 -4.59 3.82
C GLN A 27 4.86 -5.61 4.23
N GLY A 28 5.22 -6.66 4.97
CA GLY A 28 4.30 -7.66 5.51
C GLY A 28 3.27 -7.08 6.48
N SER A 29 3.73 -6.37 7.53
CA SER A 29 2.85 -5.66 8.48
C SER A 29 1.88 -4.73 7.76
N LEU A 30 2.40 -3.88 6.85
CA LEU A 30 1.60 -2.92 6.10
C LEU A 30 0.60 -3.60 5.15
N THR A 31 1.01 -4.71 4.52
CA THR A 31 0.16 -5.52 3.64
C THR A 31 -1.04 -6.09 4.38
N GLN A 32 -0.82 -6.66 5.58
CA GLN A 32 -1.90 -7.20 6.40
C GLN A 32 -2.91 -6.10 6.78
N SER A 33 -2.45 -4.97 7.34
CA SER A 33 -3.38 -3.92 7.77
C SER A 33 -4.13 -3.26 6.59
N LEU A 34 -3.49 -3.10 5.42
CA LEU A 34 -4.16 -2.62 4.21
C LEU A 34 -5.23 -3.60 3.70
N HIS A 35 -4.97 -4.90 3.79
CA HIS A 35 -5.91 -5.96 3.44
C HIS A 35 -7.13 -5.96 4.39
N GLU A 36 -6.92 -5.91 5.70
CA GLU A 36 -8.00 -5.77 6.71
C GLU A 36 -8.87 -4.52 6.41
N TYR A 37 -8.24 -3.35 6.24
CA TYR A 37 -8.91 -2.10 5.91
C TYR A 37 -9.79 -2.19 4.65
N SER A 38 -9.27 -2.77 3.57
CA SER A 38 -9.95 -2.79 2.26
C SER A 38 -11.09 -3.81 2.21
N THR A 39 -10.86 -5.01 2.79
CA THR A 39 -11.86 -6.09 2.87
C THR A 39 -13.01 -5.79 3.82
N ARG A 40 -12.83 -4.84 4.77
CA ARG A 40 -13.82 -4.45 5.77
C ARG A 40 -14.33 -5.64 6.59
N THR A 41 -13.44 -6.44 7.17
CA THR A 41 -13.83 -7.46 8.15
C THR A 41 -14.47 -6.79 9.37
N ASN A 42 -15.80 -6.74 9.40
CA ASN A 42 -16.63 -6.01 10.38
C ASN A 42 -16.49 -6.47 11.85
N LYS A 43 -15.51 -7.33 12.16
CA LYS A 43 -15.19 -7.86 13.50
C LYS A 43 -13.93 -7.24 14.11
N GLU A 44 -13.06 -6.61 13.32
CA GLU A 44 -11.64 -6.39 13.70
C GLU A 44 -11.21 -4.91 13.76
N GLY A 45 -12.14 -3.97 13.57
CA GLY A 45 -11.88 -2.54 13.87
C GLY A 45 -10.92 -1.81 12.93
N CYS A 46 -10.42 -2.45 11.87
CA CYS A 46 -9.66 -1.80 10.80
C CYS A 46 -10.56 -1.63 9.56
N CYS A 47 -11.15 -0.44 9.37
CA CYS A 47 -11.98 -0.13 8.19
C CYS A 47 -12.08 1.38 7.96
N SER A 48 -12.71 1.78 6.84
CA SER A 48 -12.91 3.20 6.47
C SER A 48 -13.54 4.07 7.57
N ASN A 49 -14.43 3.51 8.40
CA ASN A 49 -15.10 4.27 9.46
C ASN A 49 -14.17 4.59 10.64
N ASN A 50 -13.09 3.80 10.79
CA ASN A 50 -12.10 3.90 11.85
C ASN A 50 -10.81 4.62 11.36
N GLN A 51 -10.86 5.16 10.15
CA GLN A 51 -9.82 5.97 9.50
C GLN A 51 -10.43 7.32 9.13
N LEU A 52 -10.77 8.10 10.17
CA LEU A 52 -11.47 9.38 10.03
C LEU A 52 -10.67 10.37 9.17
N GLU A 53 -11.38 11.25 8.45
CA GLU A 53 -10.73 12.28 7.64
C GLU A 53 -9.86 13.21 8.49
N ARG A 54 -8.75 13.67 7.90
CA ARG A 54 -7.80 14.59 8.54
C ARG A 54 -8.52 15.88 8.97
N THR A 55 -8.48 16.19 10.26
CA THR A 55 -9.01 17.47 10.76
C THR A 55 -7.98 18.56 10.50
N VAL A 56 -8.42 19.64 9.84
CA VAL A 56 -7.57 20.78 9.47
C VAL A 56 -7.88 21.96 10.39
N LEU A 57 -6.87 22.45 11.12
CA LEU A 57 -6.96 23.70 11.87
C LEU A 57 -6.03 24.74 11.25
N GLU A 58 -6.57 25.90 10.87
CA GLU A 58 -5.80 27.01 10.32
C GLU A 58 -5.71 28.15 11.33
N SER A 59 -4.48 28.55 11.67
CA SER A 59 -4.22 29.70 12.53
C SER A 59 -4.39 31.00 11.76
N HIS A 60 -4.86 32.07 12.42
CA HIS A 60 -4.86 33.44 11.89
C HIS A 60 -3.47 33.91 11.37
N LYS A 61 -2.38 33.22 11.75
CA LYS A 61 -1.02 33.45 11.23
C LYS A 61 -0.69 32.64 9.96
N GLY A 62 -1.69 32.13 9.24
CA GLY A 62 -1.52 31.37 7.99
C GLY A 62 -0.84 29.99 8.14
N THR A 63 -0.80 29.47 9.37
CA THR A 63 -0.16 28.18 9.71
C THR A 63 -1.23 27.10 9.80
N THR A 64 -1.08 26.02 9.04
CA THR A 64 -2.07 24.92 8.95
C THR A 64 -1.58 23.70 9.72
N THR A 65 -2.33 23.24 10.72
CA THR A 65 -2.08 21.99 11.44
C THR A 65 -3.10 20.93 11.03
N LEU A 66 -2.61 19.72 10.77
CA LEU A 66 -3.35 18.54 10.37
C LEU A 66 -3.33 17.51 11.51
N PHE A 67 -4.50 17.09 11.96
CA PHE A 67 -4.68 15.98 12.88
C PHE A 67 -5.17 14.76 12.10
N MET A 68 -4.40 13.68 12.13
CA MET A 68 -4.64 12.45 11.39
C MET A 68 -4.78 11.29 12.39
N PRO A 69 -5.99 11.07 12.93
CA PRO A 69 -6.29 9.88 13.72
C PRO A 69 -6.33 8.62 12.87
N SER A 70 -6.09 7.47 13.48
CA SER A 70 -6.32 6.15 12.91
C SER A 70 -6.60 5.12 14.00
N MET A 71 -7.38 4.10 13.67
CA MET A 71 -7.63 2.96 14.54
C MET A 71 -7.67 1.68 13.70
N SER A 72 -7.08 0.61 14.24
CA SER A 72 -7.03 -0.72 13.64
C SER A 72 -7.03 -1.80 14.72
N SER A 73 -7.04 -3.06 14.28
CA SER A 73 -6.78 -4.26 15.07
C SER A 73 -5.56 -4.16 16.01
N ALA A 74 -4.51 -3.43 15.60
CA ALA A 74 -3.28 -3.25 16.36
C ALA A 74 -3.32 -2.11 17.41
N GLY A 75 -4.34 -1.25 17.41
CA GLY A 75 -4.46 -0.12 18.36
C GLY A 75 -4.84 1.20 17.69
N ILE A 76 -4.33 2.30 18.24
CA ILE A 76 -4.71 3.68 17.88
C ILE A 76 -3.47 4.51 17.54
N GLY A 77 -3.53 5.23 16.42
CA GLY A 77 -2.56 6.25 16.03
C GLY A 77 -3.17 7.66 16.06
N MET A 78 -2.36 8.65 16.44
CA MET A 78 -2.67 10.07 16.22
C MET A 78 -1.43 10.79 15.73
N LYS A 79 -1.42 11.17 14.45
CA LYS A 79 -0.36 11.99 13.88
C LYS A 79 -0.79 13.46 13.81
N VAL A 80 0.03 14.35 14.35
CA VAL A 80 -0.17 15.80 14.30
C VAL A 80 0.96 16.43 13.50
N VAL A 81 0.64 17.13 12.41
CA VAL A 81 1.61 17.72 11.48
C VAL A 81 1.26 19.17 11.16
N THR A 82 2.21 20.07 11.34
CA THR A 82 2.07 21.51 11.06
C THR A 82 2.86 21.93 9.83
N LEU A 83 2.18 22.66 8.94
CA LEU A 83 2.75 23.40 7.83
C LEU A 83 2.91 24.86 8.29
N ALA A 84 4.15 25.26 8.57
CA ALA A 84 4.46 26.64 8.92
C ALA A 84 4.18 27.59 7.74
N ALA A 85 3.62 28.75 8.03
CA ALA A 85 3.43 29.80 7.03
C ALA A 85 4.78 30.22 6.43
N SER A 86 4.86 30.38 5.12
CA SER A 86 5.99 31.07 4.48
C SER A 86 5.95 32.54 4.89
N LYS A 87 6.80 32.92 5.84
CA LYS A 87 6.93 34.31 6.32
C LYS A 87 7.16 35.24 5.12
N PRO A 88 6.35 36.29 4.92
CA PRO A 88 6.62 37.28 3.86
C PRO A 88 7.97 37.97 4.14
N PRO A 89 8.75 38.33 3.09
CA PRO A 89 10.02 39.03 3.28
C PRO A 89 9.78 40.37 3.98
N ALA A 90 10.52 40.63 5.04
CA ALA A 90 10.35 41.84 5.86
C ALA A 90 11.02 43.06 5.23
N SER A 91 12.00 42.83 4.35
CA SER A 91 12.72 43.85 3.59
C SER A 91 13.06 43.34 2.17
N PRO A 92 13.27 44.23 1.18
CA PRO A 92 13.80 43.85 -0.12
C PRO A 92 15.26 43.35 -0.07
N SER A 93 15.94 43.51 1.07
CA SER A 93 17.28 42.98 1.35
C SER A 93 17.30 41.51 1.83
N ASP A 94 16.16 40.92 2.21
CA ASP A 94 16.08 39.53 2.72
C ASP A 94 16.16 38.44 1.62
N LEU A 95 16.50 38.81 0.37
CA LEU A 95 16.48 37.90 -0.79
C LEU A 95 17.47 36.73 -0.72
N GLU A 96 18.46 36.78 0.17
CA GLU A 96 19.42 35.68 0.42
C GLU A 96 19.12 34.90 1.73
N SER A 97 18.04 35.24 2.44
CA SER A 97 17.60 34.50 3.63
C SER A 97 17.03 33.11 3.26
N PRO A 98 17.19 32.08 4.11
CA PRO A 98 16.91 30.70 3.71
C PRO A 98 15.42 30.48 3.39
N GLN A 99 15.16 29.81 2.27
CA GLN A 99 13.81 29.42 1.84
C GLN A 99 13.01 28.83 3.01
N ALA A 100 11.81 29.36 3.24
CA ALA A 100 10.94 28.96 4.35
C ALA A 100 10.82 27.43 4.44
N VAL A 101 10.81 26.89 5.66
CA VAL A 101 10.86 25.43 5.90
C VAL A 101 9.61 24.75 5.36
N THR A 102 9.67 24.34 4.09
CA THR A 102 8.58 23.69 3.35
C THR A 102 8.32 22.25 3.81
N THR A 103 9.08 21.74 4.78
CA THR A 103 9.01 20.35 5.20
C THR A 103 8.13 20.26 6.45
N PRO A 104 7.03 19.47 6.42
CA PRO A 104 6.07 19.44 7.52
C PRO A 104 6.71 18.96 8.82
N GLN A 105 6.48 19.69 9.91
CA GLN A 105 6.97 19.34 11.25
C GLN A 105 5.85 18.66 12.05
N GLY A 106 6.15 17.60 12.80
CA GLY A 106 5.10 16.89 13.52
C GLY A 106 5.54 15.67 14.30
N ALA A 107 4.59 15.05 14.98
CA ALA A 107 4.76 13.85 15.78
C ALA A 107 3.63 12.85 15.58
N LEU A 108 3.91 11.58 15.89
CA LEU A 108 2.97 10.46 15.91
C LEU A 108 2.93 9.87 17.32
N ALA A 109 1.76 9.90 17.96
CA ALA A 109 1.47 9.15 19.17
C ALA A 109 0.84 7.80 18.82
N LEU A 110 1.25 6.74 19.52
CA LEU A 110 0.79 5.37 19.37
C LEU A 110 0.31 4.82 20.71
N MET A 111 -0.89 4.25 20.71
CA MET A 111 -1.54 3.63 21.88
C MET A 111 -2.03 2.22 21.53
N GLY A 112 -1.99 1.32 22.50
CA GLY A 112 -2.58 -0.02 22.36
C GLY A 112 -4.10 0.03 22.27
N ALA A 113 -4.72 -1.12 21.98
CA ALA A 113 -6.18 -1.25 21.98
C ALA A 113 -6.82 -1.03 23.38
N ASP A 114 -6.02 -1.09 24.45
CA ASP A 114 -6.42 -0.72 25.81
C ASP A 114 -6.23 0.77 26.14
N GLY A 115 -5.85 1.58 25.14
CA GLY A 115 -5.60 3.02 25.27
C GLY A 115 -4.26 3.40 25.88
N LYS A 116 -3.42 2.45 26.32
CA LYS A 116 -2.11 2.79 26.92
C LYS A 116 -1.12 3.23 25.84
N PRO A 117 -0.42 4.37 26.01
CA PRO A 117 0.59 4.81 25.06
C PRO A 117 1.80 3.87 25.09
N PHE A 118 2.44 3.67 23.94
CA PHE A 118 3.68 2.88 23.84
C PHE A 118 4.71 3.50 22.88
N GLY A 119 4.31 4.44 22.01
CA GLY A 119 5.21 5.13 21.08
C GLY A 119 4.92 6.62 20.97
N PHE A 120 5.97 7.44 20.94
CA PHE A 120 5.89 8.85 20.54
C PHE A 120 7.07 9.20 19.63
N LEU A 121 6.80 9.38 18.34
CA LEU A 121 7.82 9.50 17.29
C LEU A 121 7.76 10.86 16.61
N ASN A 122 8.90 11.41 16.18
CA ASN A 122 8.89 12.47 15.17
C ASN A 122 8.35 11.91 13.84
N ALA A 123 7.46 12.67 13.19
CA ALA A 123 6.74 12.23 12.00
C ALA A 123 7.37 12.65 10.65
N GLU A 124 8.45 13.43 10.66
CA GLU A 124 9.01 14.08 9.45
C GLU A 124 9.60 13.06 8.46
N GLU A 125 10.58 12.27 8.89
CA GLU A 125 11.19 11.22 8.06
C GLU A 125 10.21 10.04 7.85
N LEU A 126 9.48 9.65 8.92
CA LEU A 126 8.49 8.57 8.90
C LEU A 126 7.41 8.79 7.82
N THR A 127 6.85 10.01 7.71
CA THR A 127 5.78 10.29 6.73
C THR A 127 6.25 10.05 5.29
N ALA A 128 7.53 10.32 4.97
CA ALA A 128 8.07 10.03 3.66
C ALA A 128 8.36 8.52 3.48
N PHE A 129 9.01 7.89 4.47
CA PHE A 129 9.32 6.47 4.44
C PHE A 129 8.07 5.58 4.27
N ARG A 130 7.04 5.79 5.10
CA ARG A 130 5.80 4.99 5.05
C ARG A 130 5.02 5.17 3.75
N THR A 131 5.14 6.33 3.09
CA THR A 131 4.56 6.56 1.76
C THR A 131 5.29 5.76 0.70
N ALA A 132 6.63 5.80 0.72
CA ALA A 132 7.46 5.00 -0.17
C ALA A 132 7.23 3.50 0.03
N LEU A 133 7.11 3.05 1.29
CA LEU A 133 6.84 1.66 1.66
C LEU A 133 5.51 1.16 1.07
N ALA A 134 4.42 1.95 1.21
CA ALA A 134 3.14 1.62 0.57
C ALA A 134 3.27 1.48 -0.95
N SER A 135 3.95 2.41 -1.63
CA SER A 135 4.19 2.32 -3.08
C SER A 135 5.06 1.11 -3.47
N SER A 136 5.96 0.68 -2.57
CA SER A 136 6.91 -0.40 -2.83
C SER A 136 6.22 -1.77 -2.92
N LEU A 137 5.02 -1.93 -2.35
CA LEU A 137 4.16 -3.11 -2.53
C LEU A 137 3.76 -3.32 -4.00
N LEU A 138 3.73 -2.26 -4.81
CA LEU A 138 3.53 -2.36 -6.26
C LEU A 138 4.85 -2.50 -7.02
N LEU A 139 5.96 -2.03 -6.44
CA LEU A 139 7.30 -2.15 -7.00
C LEU A 139 7.77 -3.60 -6.99
N ILE A 140 7.58 -4.34 -5.89
CA ILE A 140 7.94 -5.76 -5.77
C ILE A 140 7.21 -6.66 -6.79
N ARG A 141 6.02 -6.24 -7.26
CA ARG A 141 5.30 -6.95 -8.32
C ARG A 141 5.93 -6.79 -9.70
N ARG A 142 6.90 -5.89 -9.92
CA ARG A 142 7.49 -5.61 -11.25
C ARG A 142 8.55 -6.64 -11.63
N ASN A 143 8.44 -7.22 -12.82
CA ASN A 143 9.44 -8.17 -13.34
C ASN A 143 10.85 -7.56 -13.52
N LYS A 144 10.98 -6.23 -13.58
CA LYS A 144 12.24 -5.52 -13.78
C LYS A 144 12.14 -4.03 -13.46
N VAL A 145 13.19 -3.48 -12.87
CA VAL A 145 13.37 -2.03 -12.67
C VAL A 145 14.81 -1.66 -13.05
N LYS A 146 15.05 -1.12 -14.25
CA LYS A 146 16.38 -0.62 -14.66
C LYS A 146 16.49 0.89 -14.52
N ASN A 147 15.44 1.58 -14.95
CA ASN A 147 15.45 3.01 -15.21
C ASN A 147 14.36 3.69 -14.38
N ILE A 148 14.74 4.56 -13.46
CA ILE A 148 13.82 5.30 -12.59
C ILE A 148 13.89 6.78 -12.94
N VAL A 149 12.73 7.43 -13.13
CA VAL A 149 12.62 8.89 -13.23
C VAL A 149 11.91 9.42 -11.99
N VAL A 150 12.41 10.50 -11.40
CA VAL A 150 11.93 11.05 -10.12
C VAL A 150 11.74 12.56 -10.26
N PHE A 151 10.52 13.05 -10.10
CA PHE A 151 10.27 14.47 -10.03
C PHE A 151 10.32 14.93 -8.57
N GLY A 152 11.17 15.92 -8.30
CA GLY A 152 11.46 16.44 -6.96
C GLY A 152 12.71 15.80 -6.32
N VAL A 153 13.20 16.47 -5.27
CA VAL A 153 14.45 16.15 -4.55
C VAL A 153 14.27 16.22 -3.02
N GLY A 154 13.03 16.06 -2.53
CA GLY A 154 12.70 16.05 -1.10
C GLY A 154 12.79 14.66 -0.48
N LYS A 155 12.43 14.54 0.81
CA LYS A 155 12.39 13.26 1.54
C LYS A 155 11.57 12.18 0.82
N GLN A 156 10.43 12.56 0.21
CA GLN A 156 9.61 11.66 -0.60
C GLN A 156 10.41 11.08 -1.79
N ALA A 157 11.08 11.91 -2.59
CA ALA A 157 11.96 11.47 -3.68
C ALA A 157 13.06 10.54 -3.17
N TYR A 158 13.71 10.90 -2.06
CA TYR A 158 14.77 10.11 -1.45
C TYR A 158 14.28 8.70 -1.06
N TRP A 159 13.18 8.57 -0.32
CA TRP A 159 12.73 7.25 0.16
C TRP A 159 12.19 6.34 -0.94
N HIS A 160 11.50 6.88 -1.95
CA HIS A 160 11.05 6.09 -3.08
C HIS A 160 12.24 5.53 -3.89
N VAL A 161 13.34 6.28 -4.01
CA VAL A 161 14.60 5.76 -4.59
C VAL A 161 15.31 4.80 -3.64
N ARG A 162 15.45 5.14 -2.36
CA ARG A 162 16.17 4.32 -1.36
C ARG A 162 15.57 2.92 -1.23
N LEU A 163 14.24 2.81 -1.10
CA LEU A 163 13.56 1.50 -1.07
C LEU A 163 13.67 0.75 -2.40
N ALA A 164 13.61 1.45 -3.54
CA ALA A 164 13.84 0.81 -4.84
C ALA A 164 15.27 0.23 -4.95
N LEU A 165 16.28 0.90 -4.41
CA LEU A 165 17.66 0.40 -4.37
C LEU A 165 17.82 -0.80 -3.44
N ILE A 166 17.18 -0.82 -2.26
CA ILE A 166 17.18 -2.01 -1.36
C ILE A 166 16.54 -3.23 -2.05
N LEU A 167 15.39 -3.03 -2.69
CA LEU A 167 14.59 -4.14 -3.24
C LEU A 167 15.09 -4.64 -4.59
N PHE A 168 15.58 -3.74 -5.46
CA PHE A 168 15.90 -3.98 -6.87
C PHE A 168 17.31 -3.54 -7.31
N GLY A 169 18.21 -3.17 -6.38
CA GLY A 169 19.50 -2.54 -6.67
C GLY A 169 20.32 -3.22 -7.77
N ALA A 170 20.52 -4.54 -7.67
CA ALA A 170 21.20 -5.37 -8.68
C ALA A 170 20.61 -5.33 -10.11
N SER A 171 19.40 -4.78 -10.29
CA SER A 171 18.74 -4.59 -11.59
C SER A 171 18.68 -3.12 -12.05
N ILE A 172 18.79 -2.17 -11.12
CA ILE A 172 18.76 -0.73 -11.37
C ILE A 172 20.09 -0.30 -12.01
N LYS A 173 20.00 0.59 -13.00
CA LYS A 173 21.14 1.12 -13.75
C LYS A 173 21.17 2.63 -13.76
N HIS A 174 20.00 3.28 -13.91
CA HIS A 174 19.91 4.72 -14.07
C HIS A 174 18.77 5.28 -13.21
N VAL A 175 19.10 6.18 -12.29
CA VAL A 175 18.14 6.98 -11.51
C VAL A 175 18.28 8.43 -11.95
N GLN A 176 17.21 9.00 -12.47
CA GLN A 176 17.19 10.35 -13.03
C GLN A 176 16.24 11.24 -12.23
N PHE A 177 16.81 12.17 -11.47
CA PHE A 177 16.04 13.24 -10.84
C PHE A 177 15.72 14.35 -11.85
N VAL A 178 14.53 14.93 -11.70
CA VAL A 178 14.04 16.07 -12.45
C VAL A 178 13.60 17.12 -11.43
N ASN A 179 14.22 18.30 -11.47
CA ASN A 179 13.94 19.38 -10.51
C ASN A 179 13.86 20.74 -11.20
N ARG A 180 13.22 21.72 -10.55
CA ARG A 180 13.10 23.09 -11.08
C ARG A 180 14.46 23.78 -11.23
N ASP A 181 15.40 23.49 -10.35
CA ASP A 181 16.72 24.14 -10.26
C ASP A 181 17.82 23.15 -9.81
N PHE A 182 19.06 23.65 -9.69
CA PHE A 182 20.18 22.94 -9.05
C PHE A 182 20.46 23.50 -7.64
N SER A 183 19.41 23.67 -6.85
CA SER A 183 19.47 24.17 -5.47
C SER A 183 20.31 23.30 -4.52
N ALA A 184 20.61 23.83 -3.33
CA ALA A 184 21.30 23.08 -2.27
C ALA A 184 20.63 21.73 -1.99
N ARG A 185 19.30 21.72 -1.79
CA ARG A 185 18.51 20.50 -1.58
C ARG A 185 18.67 19.47 -2.72
N ALA A 186 18.80 19.90 -3.97
CA ALA A 186 19.09 19.01 -5.10
C ALA A 186 20.51 18.41 -5.01
N ARG A 187 21.52 19.22 -4.68
CA ARG A 187 22.90 18.76 -4.44
C ARG A 187 22.99 17.77 -3.27
N ASP A 188 22.27 18.03 -2.19
CA ASP A 188 22.32 17.22 -0.97
C ASP A 188 21.59 15.88 -1.15
N CYS A 189 20.45 15.87 -1.88
CA CYS A 189 19.78 14.65 -2.31
C CYS A 189 20.70 13.78 -3.19
N MET A 190 21.35 14.38 -4.20
CA MET A 190 22.34 13.68 -5.04
C MET A 190 23.53 13.16 -4.24
N ARG A 191 24.05 13.95 -3.30
CA ARG A 191 25.14 13.56 -2.39
C ARG A 191 24.75 12.32 -1.58
N GLY A 192 23.51 12.26 -1.08
CA GLY A 192 22.99 11.12 -0.30
C GLY A 192 23.13 9.77 -1.01
N PHE A 193 23.02 9.73 -2.35
CA PHE A 193 23.23 8.49 -3.12
C PHE A 193 24.68 8.32 -3.60
N VAL A 194 25.32 9.41 -4.07
CA VAL A 194 26.69 9.35 -4.61
C VAL A 194 27.70 9.00 -3.50
N GLN A 195 27.59 9.61 -2.32
CA GLN A 195 28.50 9.41 -1.18
C GLN A 195 27.99 8.38 -0.16
N TYR A 196 26.94 7.59 -0.49
CA TYR A 196 26.47 6.50 0.36
C TYR A 196 27.56 5.43 0.57
N ASN A 197 27.51 4.72 1.71
CA ASN A 197 28.52 3.73 2.10
C ASN A 197 28.76 2.67 1.00
N PRO A 198 29.98 2.58 0.40
CA PRO A 198 30.26 1.65 -0.69
C PRO A 198 29.98 0.19 -0.34
N ALA A 199 30.26 -0.26 0.88
CA ALA A 199 30.00 -1.65 1.28
C ALA A 199 28.50 -2.00 1.20
N VAL A 200 27.62 -1.06 1.56
CA VAL A 200 26.17 -1.24 1.45
C VAL A 200 25.71 -1.21 -0.01
N LYS A 201 26.33 -0.38 -0.86
CA LYS A 201 26.04 -0.37 -2.31
C LYS A 201 26.35 -1.70 -2.99
N GLU A 202 27.44 -2.37 -2.60
CA GLU A 202 27.81 -3.68 -3.13
C GLU A 202 26.88 -4.78 -2.61
N VAL A 203 26.57 -4.80 -1.31
CA VAL A 203 25.63 -5.77 -0.70
C VAL A 203 24.22 -5.67 -1.29
N GLU A 204 23.74 -4.46 -1.56
CA GLU A 204 22.45 -4.22 -2.22
C GLU A 204 22.54 -4.25 -3.77
N GLY A 205 23.74 -4.44 -4.33
CA GLY A 205 23.99 -4.62 -5.76
C GLY A 205 23.89 -3.38 -6.66
N TRP A 206 23.79 -2.16 -6.11
CA TRP A 206 23.66 -0.92 -6.88
C TRP A 206 24.93 -0.06 -6.97
N GLY A 207 26.10 -0.59 -6.62
CA GLY A 207 27.39 0.12 -6.78
C GLY A 207 27.62 0.67 -8.20
N GLY A 208 27.16 -0.04 -9.23
CA GLY A 208 27.21 0.38 -10.63
C GLY A 208 26.05 1.27 -11.13
N ALA A 209 25.13 1.73 -10.27
CA ALA A 209 24.00 2.56 -10.66
C ALA A 209 24.40 4.05 -10.79
N THR A 210 24.02 4.67 -11.92
CA THR A 210 24.31 6.09 -12.18
C THR A 210 23.15 6.98 -11.74
N PHE A 211 23.46 8.08 -11.06
CA PHE A 211 22.50 9.09 -10.63
C PHE A 211 22.65 10.35 -11.51
N GLY A 212 21.56 10.82 -12.09
CA GLY A 212 21.50 12.02 -12.94
C GLY A 212 20.55 13.08 -12.39
N MET A 213 20.78 14.35 -12.76
CA MET A 213 19.91 15.48 -12.47
C MET A 213 19.57 16.21 -13.77
N LEU A 214 18.30 16.57 -13.97
CA LEU A 214 17.82 17.33 -15.13
C LEU A 214 16.97 18.50 -14.65
N THR A 215 17.18 19.67 -15.25
CA THR A 215 16.49 20.92 -14.91
C THR A 215 16.04 21.67 -16.16
N PRO A 216 14.93 22.43 -16.14
CA PRO A 216 14.44 23.23 -17.28
C PRO A 216 15.47 24.18 -17.91
N GLY A 217 16.47 24.64 -17.16
CA GLY A 217 17.56 25.49 -17.66
C GLY A 217 18.55 24.79 -18.62
N TYR A 218 18.46 23.47 -18.81
CA TYR A 218 19.27 22.76 -19.80
C TYR A 218 18.64 22.86 -21.20
N GLY A 219 19.39 23.32 -22.20
CA GLY A 219 18.84 23.66 -23.53
C GLY A 219 18.08 22.54 -24.25
N GLU A 220 18.40 21.27 -23.99
CA GLU A 220 17.67 20.12 -24.54
C GLU A 220 16.62 19.51 -23.59
N TYR A 221 16.21 20.21 -22.52
CA TYR A 221 15.36 19.68 -21.44
C TYR A 221 14.20 18.80 -21.92
N GLN A 222 13.38 19.32 -22.84
CA GLN A 222 12.21 18.61 -23.37
C GLN A 222 12.59 17.35 -24.19
N ARG A 223 13.72 17.37 -24.90
CA ARG A 223 14.24 16.21 -25.66
C ARG A 223 14.69 15.10 -24.70
N LEU A 224 15.45 15.46 -23.67
CA LEU A 224 15.97 14.51 -22.68
C LEU A 224 14.87 13.96 -21.79
N LEU A 225 13.98 14.81 -21.26
CA LEU A 225 12.85 14.40 -20.43
C LEU A 225 11.94 13.39 -21.17
N LYS A 226 11.59 13.70 -22.43
CA LYS A 226 10.80 12.82 -23.30
C LYS A 226 11.49 11.47 -23.57
N ALA A 227 12.82 11.45 -23.72
CA ALA A 227 13.58 10.22 -23.89
C ALA A 227 13.63 9.40 -22.60
N GLN A 228 13.92 10.04 -21.45
CA GLN A 228 14.05 9.41 -20.14
C GLN A 228 12.72 8.81 -19.66
N LEU A 229 11.61 9.57 -19.76
CA LEU A 229 10.26 9.08 -19.48
C LEU A 229 9.86 7.91 -20.38
N ARG A 230 10.28 7.90 -21.64
CA ARG A 230 10.03 6.77 -22.54
C ARG A 230 10.86 5.54 -22.17
N GLN A 231 12.08 5.73 -21.67
CA GLN A 231 12.98 4.65 -21.26
C GLN A 231 12.75 4.13 -19.83
N SER A 232 12.06 4.86 -18.95
CA SER A 232 11.83 4.44 -17.56
C SER A 232 11.00 3.16 -17.42
N ASP A 233 11.24 2.40 -16.34
CA ASP A 233 10.38 1.31 -15.86
C ASP A 233 9.42 1.80 -14.77
N VAL A 234 9.87 2.81 -14.01
CA VAL A 234 9.19 3.44 -12.88
C VAL A 234 9.31 4.97 -12.98
N ILE A 235 8.23 5.68 -12.66
CA ILE A 235 8.19 7.14 -12.54
C ILE A 235 7.64 7.48 -11.15
N PHE A 236 8.39 8.22 -10.35
CA PHE A 236 7.93 8.77 -9.07
C PHE A 236 7.68 10.28 -9.23
N THR A 237 6.49 10.77 -8.86
CA THR A 237 6.18 12.20 -8.79
C THR A 237 5.95 12.59 -7.32
N THR A 238 6.79 13.51 -6.81
CA THR A 238 6.90 13.80 -5.37
C THR A 238 6.91 15.31 -5.06
N THR A 239 6.30 16.10 -5.94
CA THR A 239 6.26 17.57 -5.93
C THR A 239 4.85 18.11 -5.68
N PRO A 240 4.69 19.20 -4.90
CA PRO A 240 3.41 19.91 -4.78
C PRO A 240 3.16 20.78 -6.02
N SER A 241 3.16 20.16 -7.21
CA SER A 241 2.90 20.85 -8.48
C SER A 241 1.42 21.18 -8.64
N THR A 242 1.13 22.26 -9.36
CA THR A 242 -0.22 22.71 -9.74
C THR A 242 -0.48 22.56 -11.24
N GLU A 243 0.49 22.01 -11.96
CA GLU A 243 0.50 21.81 -13.41
C GLU A 243 1.15 20.45 -13.74
N PRO A 244 0.74 19.77 -14.83
CA PRO A 244 1.34 18.50 -15.24
C PRO A 244 2.87 18.59 -15.43
N LEU A 245 3.59 17.65 -14.84
CA LEU A 245 5.07 17.65 -14.84
C LEU A 245 5.71 17.32 -16.19
N PHE A 246 4.90 16.83 -17.14
CA PHE A 246 5.31 16.51 -18.50
C PHE A 246 4.09 16.47 -19.44
N ASP A 247 4.32 16.74 -20.72
CA ASP A 247 3.33 16.59 -21.80
C ASP A 247 2.86 15.13 -21.90
N HIS A 248 1.53 14.93 -21.87
CA HIS A 248 0.90 13.60 -21.94
C HIS A 248 1.40 12.80 -23.16
N GLN A 249 1.67 13.45 -24.30
CA GLN A 249 2.12 12.82 -25.54
C GLN A 249 3.46 12.09 -25.42
N TYR A 250 4.23 12.37 -24.37
CA TYR A 250 5.48 11.66 -24.10
C TYR A 250 5.19 10.19 -23.75
N LEU A 251 4.05 9.89 -23.11
CA LEU A 251 3.61 8.55 -22.72
C LEU A 251 2.38 8.04 -23.50
N THR A 252 1.40 8.90 -23.85
CA THR A 252 0.12 8.47 -24.44
C THR A 252 0.20 8.07 -25.92
N ASN A 253 1.17 8.60 -26.66
CA ASN A 253 1.35 8.34 -28.08
C ASN A 253 1.98 6.96 -28.30
N THR A 254 1.82 6.36 -29.48
CA THR A 254 2.21 4.96 -29.80
C THR A 254 3.61 4.58 -29.32
N GLU A 255 4.61 5.46 -29.50
CA GLU A 255 5.98 5.24 -29.01
C GLU A 255 6.12 5.23 -27.48
N GLY A 256 5.37 6.09 -26.78
CA GLY A 256 5.33 6.09 -25.31
C GLY A 256 4.71 4.80 -24.75
N ARG A 257 3.68 4.30 -25.44
CA ARG A 257 2.94 3.08 -25.06
C ARG A 257 3.68 1.77 -25.37
N LYS A 258 4.82 1.77 -26.07
CA LYS A 258 5.61 0.55 -26.32
C LYS A 258 6.15 -0.15 -25.07
N LYS A 259 6.13 0.51 -23.91
CA LYS A 259 6.62 0.00 -22.63
C LYS A 259 5.60 0.28 -21.52
N GLY A 260 5.31 -0.72 -20.70
CA GLY A 260 4.50 -0.56 -19.49
C GLY A 260 5.32 -0.05 -18.32
N ARG A 261 4.81 0.92 -17.58
CA ARG A 261 5.49 1.60 -16.44
C ARG A 261 4.66 1.55 -15.17
N LEU A 262 5.33 1.54 -14.02
CA LEU A 262 4.71 1.89 -12.74
C LEU A 262 4.88 3.41 -12.55
N ILE A 263 3.78 4.15 -12.45
CA ILE A 263 3.76 5.59 -12.19
C ILE A 263 3.19 5.78 -10.79
N VAL A 264 3.95 6.40 -9.90
CA VAL A 264 3.63 6.58 -8.48
C VAL A 264 3.53 8.08 -8.20
N ALA A 265 2.30 8.56 -7.98
CA ALA A 265 2.01 9.98 -7.80
C ALA A 265 1.64 10.32 -6.36
N ILE A 266 2.46 11.17 -5.74
CA ILE A 266 2.47 11.39 -4.29
C ILE A 266 2.38 12.87 -3.93
N GLY A 267 2.96 13.76 -4.75
CA GLY A 267 3.13 15.16 -4.43
C GLY A 267 1.85 16.00 -4.57
N SER A 268 0.94 15.62 -5.47
CA SER A 268 -0.37 16.27 -5.64
C SER A 268 -1.44 15.73 -4.67
N TYR A 269 -1.42 16.20 -3.41
CA TYR A 269 -2.33 15.73 -2.33
C TYR A 269 -3.52 16.68 -2.01
N LYS A 270 -3.72 17.73 -2.83
CA LYS A 270 -4.86 18.67 -2.77
C LYS A 270 -5.55 18.76 -4.14
N GLN A 271 -6.82 19.19 -4.18
CA GLN A 271 -7.60 19.31 -5.42
C GLN A 271 -7.03 20.29 -6.46
N HIS A 272 -6.30 21.33 -6.04
CA HIS A 272 -5.61 22.26 -6.95
C HIS A 272 -4.19 21.80 -7.35
N MET A 273 -3.73 20.66 -6.83
CA MET A 273 -2.41 20.11 -7.18
C MET A 273 -2.57 19.05 -8.25
N ILE A 274 -1.69 19.11 -9.25
CA ILE A 274 -1.63 18.26 -10.43
C ILE A 274 -0.17 17.91 -10.66
N GLU A 275 0.15 16.63 -10.73
CA GLU A 275 1.45 16.13 -11.18
C GLU A 275 1.35 15.37 -12.50
N LEU A 276 0.27 14.61 -12.68
CA LEU A 276 0.00 13.85 -13.89
C LEU A 276 -1.02 14.56 -14.80
N PRO A 277 -0.79 14.61 -16.13
CA PRO A 277 -1.77 15.17 -17.06
C PRO A 277 -3.03 14.29 -17.12
N HIS A 278 -4.21 14.90 -17.12
CA HIS A 278 -5.47 14.16 -17.02
C HIS A 278 -5.70 13.21 -18.21
N GLU A 279 -5.18 13.51 -19.40
CA GLU A 279 -5.29 12.63 -20.59
C GLU A 279 -4.62 11.27 -20.39
N LEU A 280 -3.55 11.20 -19.60
CA LEU A 280 -2.88 9.95 -19.25
C LEU A 280 -3.79 9.07 -18.38
N ILE A 281 -4.54 9.69 -17.46
CA ILE A 281 -5.47 9.05 -16.53
C ILE A 281 -6.79 8.69 -17.25
N THR A 282 -7.29 9.54 -18.13
CA THR A 282 -8.41 9.22 -19.02
C THR A 282 -8.04 8.09 -19.99
N GLN A 283 -6.81 8.05 -20.53
CA GLN A 283 -6.36 6.94 -21.36
C GLN A 283 -6.22 5.64 -20.56
N ALA A 284 -5.79 5.69 -19.30
CA ALA A 284 -5.75 4.53 -18.42
C ALA A 284 -7.11 3.81 -18.31
N THR A 285 -8.22 4.57 -18.27
CA THR A 285 -9.57 4.00 -18.12
C THR A 285 -10.30 3.67 -19.43
N LYS A 286 -9.73 4.01 -20.60
CA LYS A 286 -10.28 3.59 -21.90
C LYS A 286 -10.13 2.08 -22.07
N ARG A 287 -11.24 1.35 -21.97
CA ARG A 287 -11.29 -0.09 -22.23
C ARG A 287 -11.29 -0.39 -23.71
N HIS A 288 -10.69 -1.54 -24.04
CA HIS A 288 -10.90 -2.21 -25.31
C HIS A 288 -12.39 -2.50 -25.55
N GLY A 289 -12.83 -2.25 -26.78
CA GLY A 289 -13.97 -2.97 -27.36
C GLY A 289 -13.56 -4.40 -27.73
N SER A 290 -14.49 -5.22 -28.20
CA SER A 290 -14.25 -6.65 -28.51
C SER A 290 -13.47 -6.88 -29.82
N GLY A 291 -12.34 -6.19 -30.02
CA GLY A 291 -11.50 -6.26 -31.24
C GLY A 291 -10.27 -7.15 -31.06
N HIS A 292 -10.22 -8.28 -31.76
CA HIS A 292 -9.09 -9.21 -31.74
C HIS A 292 -7.87 -8.73 -32.56
N HIS A 293 -7.15 -7.70 -32.08
CA HIS A 293 -5.92 -7.24 -32.73
C HIS A 293 -4.66 -7.91 -32.14
N PHE A 294 -4.18 -8.94 -32.85
CA PHE A 294 -2.96 -9.71 -32.56
C PHE A 294 -1.66 -8.92 -32.86
N HIS A 295 -1.43 -7.81 -32.14
CA HIS A 295 -0.18 -7.05 -32.23
C HIS A 295 0.52 -6.89 -30.87
N LYS A 296 1.85 -6.91 -30.93
CA LYS A 296 2.79 -6.95 -29.79
C LYS A 296 2.95 -5.57 -29.13
N HIS A 297 1.83 -4.97 -28.74
CA HIS A 297 1.75 -3.74 -27.96
C HIS A 297 1.49 -4.09 -26.49
N SER A 298 1.71 -3.14 -25.56
CA SER A 298 1.09 -3.27 -24.23
C SER A 298 -0.43 -3.24 -24.42
N GLN A 299 -1.16 -4.14 -23.75
CA GLN A 299 -2.63 -4.12 -23.73
C GLN A 299 -3.12 -2.70 -23.37
N GLU A 300 -4.10 -2.18 -24.10
CA GLU A 300 -4.51 -0.77 -23.95
C GLU A 300 -5.39 -0.58 -22.71
N GLY A 301 -5.06 0.46 -21.94
CA GLY A 301 -5.55 0.72 -20.59
C GLY A 301 -4.40 0.91 -19.60
N SER A 302 -4.69 1.25 -18.35
CA SER A 302 -3.75 1.16 -17.21
C SER A 302 -4.55 0.94 -15.92
N ALA A 303 -4.04 0.12 -15.00
CA ALA A 303 -4.67 -0.03 -13.69
C ALA A 303 -4.47 1.25 -12.87
N ILE A 304 -5.56 1.86 -12.38
CA ILE A 304 -5.50 2.96 -11.42
C ILE A 304 -5.68 2.38 -10.02
N ILE A 305 -4.67 2.55 -9.19
CA ILE A 305 -4.57 2.01 -7.83
C ILE A 305 -4.54 3.20 -6.87
N VAL A 306 -5.25 3.11 -5.76
CA VAL A 306 -5.26 4.16 -4.72
C VAL A 306 -4.86 3.57 -3.37
N ASP A 307 -4.31 4.39 -2.47
CA ASP A 307 -4.18 3.99 -1.06
C ASP A 307 -5.53 3.89 -0.36
N THR A 308 -6.43 4.83 -0.68
CA THR A 308 -7.83 4.87 -0.23
C THR A 308 -8.70 5.53 -1.31
N LEU A 309 -9.97 5.12 -1.43
CA LEU A 309 -10.93 5.71 -2.38
C LEU A 309 -11.06 7.25 -2.25
N ALA A 310 -10.71 7.84 -1.10
CA ALA A 310 -10.63 9.28 -0.92
C ALA A 310 -9.72 10.00 -1.94
N CYS A 311 -8.75 9.31 -2.54
CA CYS A 311 -7.95 9.83 -3.65
C CYS A 311 -8.82 10.36 -4.82
N VAL A 312 -9.95 9.72 -5.12
CA VAL A 312 -10.83 10.07 -6.25
C VAL A 312 -11.39 11.48 -6.12
N THR A 313 -11.78 11.88 -4.91
CA THR A 313 -12.42 13.19 -4.61
C THR A 313 -11.44 14.24 -4.10
N GLN A 314 -10.34 13.84 -3.46
CA GLN A 314 -9.38 14.78 -2.85
C GLN A 314 -8.22 15.19 -3.78
N THR A 315 -7.99 14.50 -4.90
CA THR A 315 -6.84 14.76 -5.81
C THR A 315 -7.29 15.38 -7.12
N GLY A 316 -6.62 16.46 -7.53
CA GLY A 316 -7.00 17.22 -8.73
C GLY A 316 -6.97 16.39 -10.00
N GLU A 317 -5.92 15.59 -10.18
CA GLU A 317 -5.68 14.83 -11.41
C GLU A 317 -6.67 13.67 -11.65
N LEU A 318 -7.16 13.01 -10.59
CA LEU A 318 -8.25 12.02 -10.73
C LEU A 318 -9.62 12.69 -10.93
N THR A 319 -9.88 13.80 -10.23
CA THR A 319 -11.13 14.57 -10.37
C THR A 319 -11.25 15.19 -11.77
N GLN A 320 -10.20 15.83 -12.29
CA GLN A 320 -10.17 16.41 -13.65
C GLN A 320 -10.33 15.34 -14.74
N ALA A 321 -9.76 14.15 -14.56
CA ALA A 321 -9.91 13.04 -15.49
C ALA A 321 -11.30 12.36 -15.42
N GLY A 322 -12.19 12.80 -14.52
CA GLY A 322 -13.56 12.30 -14.38
C GLY A 322 -13.66 10.88 -13.81
N ILE A 323 -12.66 10.45 -13.04
CA ILE A 323 -12.53 9.08 -12.55
C ILE A 323 -13.55 8.79 -11.44
N LYS A 324 -14.08 7.58 -11.43
CA LYS A 324 -15.00 7.08 -10.40
C LYS A 324 -14.34 5.95 -9.61
N GLU A 325 -14.79 5.74 -8.38
CA GLU A 325 -14.36 4.62 -7.51
C GLU A 325 -14.49 3.25 -8.20
N THR A 326 -15.43 3.09 -9.13
CA THR A 326 -15.65 1.87 -9.94
C THR A 326 -14.60 1.64 -11.05
N GLN A 327 -13.63 2.55 -11.17
CA GLN A 327 -12.51 2.53 -12.11
C GLN A 327 -11.14 2.53 -11.39
N THR A 328 -11.14 2.59 -10.05
CA THR A 328 -9.96 2.46 -9.19
C THR A 328 -9.99 1.13 -8.41
N ILE A 329 -8.85 0.73 -7.85
CA ILE A 329 -8.71 -0.43 -6.95
C ILE A 329 -7.97 0.05 -5.70
N GLU A 330 -8.43 -0.28 -4.49
CA GLU A 330 -7.67 0.04 -3.26
C GLU A 330 -6.45 -0.90 -3.15
N LEU A 331 -5.31 -0.37 -2.68
CA LEU A 331 -4.04 -1.10 -2.66
C LEU A 331 -4.15 -2.44 -1.91
N GLY A 332 -4.91 -2.50 -0.81
CA GLY A 332 -5.12 -3.74 -0.06
C GLY A 332 -5.99 -4.80 -0.75
N GLU A 333 -6.82 -4.43 -1.73
CA GLU A 333 -7.56 -5.41 -2.55
C GLU A 333 -6.61 -6.21 -3.45
N LEU A 334 -5.53 -5.60 -3.95
CA LEU A 334 -4.54 -6.25 -4.83
C LEU A 334 -3.60 -7.23 -4.11
N LEU A 335 -3.50 -7.10 -2.78
CA LEU A 335 -2.70 -7.97 -1.93
C LEU A 335 -3.45 -9.28 -1.59
N LEU A 336 -4.78 -9.28 -1.75
CA LEU A 336 -5.63 -10.48 -1.67
C LEU A 336 -5.24 -11.54 -2.72
N LEU A 337 -4.70 -11.09 -3.86
CA LEU A 337 -4.24 -11.95 -4.97
C LEU A 337 -3.03 -12.83 -4.62
N GLU A 338 -2.23 -12.48 -3.60
CA GLU A 338 -1.03 -13.25 -3.23
C GLU A 338 -1.36 -14.48 -2.36
N ARG A 339 -2.31 -14.35 -1.42
CA ARG A 339 -2.66 -15.44 -0.48
C ARG A 339 -3.35 -16.61 -1.18
N MET A 340 -4.03 -16.36 -2.30
CA MET A 340 -4.69 -17.42 -3.07
C MET A 340 -3.69 -18.28 -3.87
N ASP A 341 -2.58 -17.70 -4.34
CA ASP A 341 -1.49 -18.45 -4.99
C ASP A 341 -0.72 -19.32 -3.98
N SER A 342 -0.59 -18.91 -2.72
CA SER A 342 0.07 -19.72 -1.68
C SER A 342 -0.79 -20.89 -1.20
N ASP A 343 -2.06 -20.65 -0.87
CA ASP A 343 -2.85 -21.62 -0.11
C ASP A 343 -3.29 -22.82 -0.98
N ASP A 344 -3.78 -22.58 -2.21
CA ASP A 344 -4.14 -23.64 -3.18
C ASP A 344 -2.90 -24.50 -3.56
N SER A 345 -1.65 -24.01 -3.36
CA SER A 345 -0.42 -24.79 -3.61
C SER A 345 -0.12 -25.85 -2.54
N SER A 346 -0.66 -25.68 -1.32
CA SER A 346 -0.46 -26.59 -0.18
C SER A 346 -1.50 -27.71 -0.10
N ALA A 347 -2.59 -27.60 -0.86
CA ALA A 347 -3.81 -28.40 -0.68
C ALA A 347 -3.93 -29.62 -1.61
N ILE A 348 -2.83 -30.13 -2.18
CA ILE A 348 -2.84 -31.17 -3.23
C ILE A 348 -1.90 -32.36 -2.94
N ASP A 349 -1.64 -32.69 -1.67
CA ASP A 349 -1.06 -33.99 -1.28
C ASP A 349 -1.67 -34.56 0.02
N GLU A 350 -2.93 -34.98 -0.05
CA GLU A 350 -3.45 -36.06 0.80
C GLU A 350 -3.76 -37.28 -0.08
N SER A 351 -2.77 -38.14 -0.25
CA SER A 351 -2.98 -39.50 -0.78
C SER A 351 -3.52 -40.41 0.33
N PRO A 352 -4.63 -41.15 0.12
CA PRO A 352 -5.30 -41.89 1.20
C PRO A 352 -4.53 -43.16 1.63
N PRO A 353 -4.60 -43.57 2.91
CA PRO A 353 -3.81 -44.68 3.44
C PRO A 353 -4.34 -46.05 3.02
N SER A 354 -3.44 -46.92 2.53
CA SER A 354 -3.71 -48.33 2.23
C SER A 354 -3.59 -49.22 3.48
N PRO A 355 -4.51 -50.18 3.71
CA PRO A 355 -4.46 -51.05 4.89
C PRO A 355 -3.47 -52.23 4.74
N PHE A 356 -2.78 -52.54 5.85
CA PHE A 356 -2.16 -53.82 6.22
C PHE A 356 -1.46 -54.71 5.16
N GLU A 357 -0.15 -54.91 5.31
CA GLU A 357 0.39 -56.27 5.49
C GLU A 357 1.77 -56.31 6.20
N SER A 358 2.16 -57.50 6.67
CA SER A 358 3.40 -57.85 7.40
C SER A 358 3.45 -59.40 7.54
N PRO A 359 4.56 -60.06 7.95
CA PRO A 359 5.89 -59.57 8.36
C PRO A 359 7.09 -60.34 7.71
N LYS A 360 8.34 -60.00 8.08
CA LYS A 360 9.38 -61.01 8.46
C LYS A 360 10.59 -60.42 9.22
N ARG A 361 11.32 -61.29 9.91
CA ARG A 361 12.22 -61.01 11.07
C ARG A 361 13.71 -60.88 10.70
N SER A 362 14.49 -60.09 11.47
CA SER A 362 15.74 -60.50 12.19
C SER A 362 16.50 -59.28 12.77
N LEU A 363 17.43 -59.36 13.74
CA LEU A 363 17.53 -60.16 14.99
C LEU A 363 18.67 -59.57 15.91
N GLY A 364 18.44 -59.37 17.22
CA GLY A 364 19.46 -58.99 18.24
C GLY A 364 19.06 -57.76 19.11
N SER A 365 18.77 -57.88 20.42
CA SER A 365 19.70 -57.96 21.60
C SER A 365 20.36 -56.59 21.92
N ARG A 366 20.20 -55.89 23.07
CA ARG A 366 19.73 -56.15 24.48
C ARG A 366 18.92 -54.93 25.00
N HIS A 367 18.08 -54.88 26.05
CA HIS A 367 17.67 -55.70 27.22
C HIS A 367 18.14 -55.17 28.62
N LEU A 368 17.31 -55.39 29.68
CA LEU A 368 17.27 -54.81 31.06
C LEU A 368 16.73 -53.36 31.17
N GLY A 369 15.79 -52.99 32.07
CA GLY A 369 14.92 -53.79 32.96
C GLY A 369 14.09 -52.94 33.97
N ASP A 370 12.87 -53.40 34.32
CA ASP A 370 11.97 -53.02 35.47
C ASP A 370 11.53 -51.52 35.67
N ASP A 371 10.43 -51.18 36.39
CA ASP A 371 9.43 -51.97 37.15
C ASP A 371 7.97 -51.39 36.98
N SER A 372 7.03 -51.84 37.81
CA SER A 372 5.62 -52.14 37.54
C SER A 372 4.51 -51.19 38.04
N LYS A 373 3.27 -51.52 37.62
CA LYS A 373 1.93 -51.32 38.27
C LYS A 373 1.01 -50.15 37.84
N ALA A 374 -0.28 -50.37 38.13
CA ALA A 374 -1.48 -49.61 37.74
C ALA A 374 -2.59 -49.79 38.84
N ILE A 375 -3.79 -49.21 38.65
CA ILE A 375 -5.16 -49.62 39.12
C ILE A 375 -6.11 -48.41 39.41
N SER A 376 -7.42 -48.60 39.16
CA SER A 376 -8.57 -47.69 39.42
C SER A 376 -9.78 -48.52 39.98
N PRO A 377 -11.01 -48.01 40.25
CA PRO A 377 -11.55 -46.63 40.38
C PRO A 377 -12.05 -46.32 41.83
N PRO A 378 -13.31 -46.48 42.37
CA PRO A 378 -14.71 -46.43 41.86
C PRO A 378 -15.78 -45.61 42.69
N ILE A 379 -16.57 -44.75 42.02
CA ILE A 379 -18.08 -44.62 42.11
C ILE A 379 -18.82 -44.00 43.36
N ASN A 380 -19.98 -43.35 43.05
CA ASN A 380 -21.19 -42.96 43.84
C ASN A 380 -21.30 -41.55 44.49
N SER A 381 -22.49 -40.90 44.63
CA SER A 381 -23.78 -40.90 43.86
C SER A 381 -24.83 -39.88 44.40
N LYS A 382 -25.91 -39.61 43.62
CA LYS A 382 -27.22 -38.99 44.00
C LYS A 382 -27.21 -37.49 44.40
N ASP A 383 -28.31 -36.70 44.51
CA ASP A 383 -29.76 -36.71 44.14
C ASP A 383 -30.30 -35.24 44.28
N SER A 384 -31.54 -34.81 43.92
CA SER A 384 -32.48 -35.09 42.80
C SER A 384 -33.68 -34.08 42.80
N SER A 385 -34.49 -34.04 41.71
CA SER A 385 -35.84 -33.40 41.60
C SER A 385 -35.92 -31.84 41.47
N SER A 386 -36.98 -31.18 40.93
CA SER A 386 -38.31 -31.62 40.42
C SER A 386 -38.89 -30.71 39.27
N LYS A 387 -40.05 -31.07 38.65
CA LYS A 387 -40.81 -30.33 37.60
C LYS A 387 -42.34 -30.50 37.77
N PRO A 388 -43.20 -29.62 37.19
CA PRO A 388 -44.22 -30.01 36.17
C PRO A 388 -44.33 -29.02 34.95
N ARG A 389 -44.74 -29.37 33.70
CA ARG A 389 -46.08 -29.61 33.06
C ARG A 389 -47.06 -28.40 33.12
N ARG A 390 -47.90 -27.99 32.12
CA ARG A 390 -48.23 -28.26 30.66
C ARG A 390 -49.26 -27.15 30.20
N SER A 391 -49.66 -26.82 28.94
CA SER A 391 -49.19 -27.02 27.54
C SER A 391 -49.36 -25.69 26.70
N SER A 392 -50.11 -25.39 25.61
CA SER A 392 -51.13 -25.99 24.68
C SER A 392 -51.21 -25.17 23.34
N ALA A 393 -52.13 -25.45 22.38
CA ALA A 393 -52.38 -24.73 21.07
C ALA A 393 -53.87 -24.89 20.61
N PRO A 394 -54.41 -24.45 19.42
CA PRO A 394 -53.92 -23.69 18.23
C PRO A 394 -54.82 -22.40 17.99
N PRO A 395 -55.54 -22.02 16.86
CA PRO A 395 -55.48 -22.29 15.39
C PRO A 395 -55.77 -21.12 14.35
N SER A 396 -55.04 -21.14 13.21
CA SER A 396 -55.39 -20.87 11.77
C SER A 396 -56.29 -19.73 11.19
N ARG A 397 -55.84 -19.17 10.04
CA ARG A 397 -56.51 -18.64 8.79
C ARG A 397 -55.37 -18.27 7.79
N LYS A 398 -55.30 -18.53 6.46
CA LYS A 398 -56.20 -18.50 5.27
C LYS A 398 -56.66 -17.09 4.81
N ALA A 399 -56.69 -16.67 3.53
CA ALA A 399 -55.88 -16.96 2.30
C ALA A 399 -56.39 -16.11 1.07
N SER A 400 -55.48 -15.53 0.25
CA SER A 400 -55.70 -15.04 -1.15
C SER A 400 -56.72 -13.88 -1.39
N PRO A 401 -56.91 -13.29 -2.60
CA PRO A 401 -56.23 -13.44 -3.92
C PRO A 401 -55.76 -12.12 -4.61
N SER A 402 -55.26 -12.22 -5.87
CA SER A 402 -54.75 -11.14 -6.76
C SER A 402 -55.84 -10.34 -7.52
N PRO A 403 -55.49 -9.28 -8.32
CA PRO A 403 -55.34 -9.48 -9.78
C PRO A 403 -54.33 -8.55 -10.54
N HIS A 404 -54.27 -8.73 -11.88
CA HIS A 404 -53.23 -8.33 -12.85
C HIS A 404 -53.25 -6.89 -13.42
N ARG A 405 -52.08 -6.44 -13.94
CA ARG A 405 -51.82 -5.82 -15.28
C ARG A 405 -50.33 -6.05 -15.62
N ARG A 406 -49.95 -6.78 -16.67
CA ARG A 406 -49.86 -6.46 -18.12
C ARG A 406 -48.87 -5.34 -18.49
N SER A 407 -47.73 -5.80 -19.04
CA SER A 407 -46.93 -5.26 -20.17
C SER A 407 -46.22 -3.90 -19.98
N ASP A 408 -45.17 -3.53 -20.73
CA ASP A 408 -44.62 -4.06 -22.01
C ASP A 408 -43.09 -4.24 -22.02
N SER A 409 -42.58 -4.87 -23.09
CA SER A 409 -41.14 -5.09 -23.34
C SER A 409 -40.42 -3.86 -23.88
N ASN A 410 -39.17 -3.63 -23.46
CA ASN A 410 -38.15 -3.13 -24.39
C ASN A 410 -36.77 -3.69 -24.03
N SER A 411 -35.99 -4.08 -25.04
CA SER A 411 -34.70 -4.74 -24.87
C SER A 411 -33.54 -3.80 -25.21
N THR A 412 -32.56 -3.71 -24.32
CA THR A 412 -31.33 -2.94 -24.58
C THR A 412 -30.14 -3.74 -24.04
N PRO A 413 -29.08 -3.99 -24.83
CA PRO A 413 -27.95 -4.80 -24.39
C PRO A 413 -27.20 -4.10 -23.25
N GLY A 414 -27.13 -4.76 -22.09
CA GLY A 414 -26.62 -4.17 -20.86
C GLY A 414 -25.13 -3.85 -20.90
N SER A 415 -24.76 -2.65 -20.44
CA SER A 415 -23.37 -2.25 -20.22
C SER A 415 -22.70 -3.14 -19.16
N ALA A 416 -21.73 -3.95 -19.57
CA ALA A 416 -20.98 -4.83 -18.69
C ALA A 416 -19.99 -4.04 -17.82
N SER A 417 -20.45 -3.62 -16.63
CA SER A 417 -19.65 -2.86 -15.67
C SER A 417 -18.61 -3.73 -14.95
N THR A 418 -17.54 -3.09 -14.46
CA THR A 418 -16.54 -3.70 -13.56
C THR A 418 -17.03 -3.74 -12.10
N ALA A 419 -18.28 -4.13 -11.89
CA ALA A 419 -18.87 -4.29 -10.57
C ALA A 419 -18.45 -5.62 -9.89
N LEU A 420 -17.14 -5.92 -9.90
CA LEU A 420 -16.58 -7.18 -9.38
C LEU A 420 -15.90 -7.04 -8.01
N PHE A 421 -15.28 -5.90 -7.69
CA PHE A 421 -14.73 -5.63 -6.35
C PHE A 421 -15.76 -4.93 -5.43
N HIS A 422 -16.57 -4.01 -5.97
CA HIS A 422 -17.67 -3.35 -5.23
C HIS A 422 -18.80 -4.29 -4.76
N LYS A 423 -18.79 -5.58 -5.12
CA LYS A 423 -19.84 -6.52 -4.72
C LYS A 423 -19.52 -7.17 -3.36
N ARG A 424 -19.69 -6.39 -2.28
CA ARG A 424 -19.68 -6.88 -0.89
C ARG A 424 -20.48 -8.18 -0.78
N SER A 425 -19.82 -9.28 -0.43
CA SER A 425 -20.46 -10.60 -0.32
C SER A 425 -20.01 -11.36 0.92
N ASP A 426 -20.57 -10.96 2.07
CA ASP A 426 -20.69 -11.83 3.25
C ASP A 426 -21.60 -13.03 2.90
N SER A 427 -21.04 -14.06 2.26
CA SER A 427 -21.68 -15.40 2.17
C SER A 427 -20.74 -16.43 1.53
N VAL A 428 -20.27 -17.37 2.36
CA VAL A 428 -19.73 -18.64 1.87
C VAL A 428 -20.88 -19.42 1.22
N SER A 429 -20.95 -19.34 -0.10
CA SER A 429 -21.93 -20.05 -0.93
C SER A 429 -21.21 -20.68 -2.12
N SER A 430 -21.63 -21.89 -2.50
CA SER A 430 -20.90 -22.77 -3.43
C SER A 430 -20.81 -22.20 -4.84
N THR A 431 -19.72 -21.48 -5.13
CA THR A 431 -19.44 -20.92 -6.46
C THR A 431 -19.22 -22.04 -7.49
N SER A 432 -19.98 -22.01 -8.58
CA SER A 432 -19.87 -23.02 -9.64
C SER A 432 -18.47 -23.03 -10.29
N PRO A 433 -17.97 -24.18 -10.81
CA PRO A 433 -16.62 -24.29 -11.34
C PRO A 433 -16.30 -23.31 -12.48
N LYS A 434 -17.31 -22.99 -13.32
CA LYS A 434 -17.20 -21.97 -14.38
C LYS A 434 -16.96 -20.57 -13.81
N LYS A 435 -17.51 -20.25 -12.63
CA LYS A 435 -17.28 -18.96 -11.96
C LYS A 435 -15.88 -18.87 -11.38
N ARG A 436 -15.39 -19.91 -10.67
CA ARG A 436 -13.99 -19.98 -10.19
C ARG A 436 -13.00 -19.79 -11.35
N ARG A 437 -13.10 -20.59 -12.41
CA ARG A 437 -12.18 -20.51 -13.56
C ARG A 437 -12.19 -19.15 -14.28
N ALA A 438 -13.35 -18.47 -14.35
CA ALA A 438 -13.48 -17.13 -14.94
C ALA A 438 -13.01 -15.99 -14.00
N GLN A 439 -12.82 -16.28 -12.71
CA GLN A 439 -12.21 -15.38 -11.73
C GLN A 439 -10.68 -15.53 -11.79
N THR A 440 -10.14 -16.75 -11.66
CA THR A 440 -8.69 -17.04 -11.74
C THR A 440 -8.04 -16.48 -13.01
N ALA A 441 -8.70 -16.62 -14.17
CA ALA A 441 -8.18 -16.10 -15.43
C ALA A 441 -8.01 -14.55 -15.46
N LYS A 442 -8.79 -13.81 -14.65
CA LYS A 442 -8.69 -12.34 -14.49
C LYS A 442 -7.67 -11.95 -13.43
N GLU A 443 -7.54 -12.76 -12.38
CA GLU A 443 -6.52 -12.61 -11.34
C GLU A 443 -5.13 -12.81 -11.98
N GLU A 444 -4.96 -13.82 -12.83
CA GLU A 444 -3.78 -13.98 -13.69
C GLU A 444 -3.54 -12.78 -14.62
N GLU A 445 -4.57 -12.27 -15.31
CA GLU A 445 -4.45 -11.12 -16.22
C GLU A 445 -3.96 -9.88 -15.47
N MET A 446 -4.52 -9.61 -14.29
CA MET A 446 -4.12 -8.52 -13.42
C MET A 446 -2.70 -8.72 -12.86
N CYS A 447 -2.30 -9.94 -12.48
CA CYS A 447 -0.93 -10.23 -12.08
C CYS A 447 0.08 -10.03 -13.23
N ARG A 448 -0.25 -10.44 -14.46
CA ARG A 448 0.57 -10.14 -15.67
C ARG A 448 0.64 -8.63 -15.94
N TRP A 449 -0.45 -7.90 -15.68
CA TRP A 449 -0.53 -6.44 -15.82
C TRP A 449 0.39 -5.72 -14.83
N LEU A 450 0.26 -5.99 -13.52
CA LEU A 450 1.12 -5.42 -12.48
C LEU A 450 2.61 -5.64 -12.81
N ARG A 451 2.94 -6.87 -13.22
CA ARG A 451 4.30 -7.31 -13.62
C ARG A 451 4.92 -6.57 -14.79
N SER A 452 4.13 -6.07 -15.76
CA SER A 452 4.68 -5.66 -17.07
C SER A 452 3.97 -4.52 -17.82
N GLY A 453 2.68 -4.25 -17.54
CA GLY A 453 1.89 -3.21 -18.17
C GLY A 453 2.04 -1.83 -17.52
N ASN A 454 1.17 -0.90 -17.91
CA ASN A 454 1.06 0.43 -17.28
C ASN A 454 0.18 0.38 -16.03
N VAL A 455 0.66 0.96 -14.95
CA VAL A 455 0.01 1.04 -13.64
C VAL A 455 0.20 2.46 -13.11
N ILE A 456 -0.88 3.11 -12.68
CA ILE A 456 -0.86 4.42 -12.02
C ILE A 456 -1.29 4.22 -10.57
N TYR A 457 -0.38 4.41 -9.63
CA TYR A 457 -0.68 4.46 -8.20
C TYR A 457 -0.79 5.91 -7.75
N LYS A 458 -1.91 6.23 -7.11
CA LYS A 458 -2.16 7.53 -6.48
C LYS A 458 -2.22 7.37 -4.97
N SER A 459 -1.52 8.22 -4.23
CA SER A 459 -1.60 8.28 -2.78
C SER A 459 -1.81 9.72 -2.30
N VAL A 460 -2.61 9.86 -1.23
CA VAL A 460 -2.69 11.07 -0.40
C VAL A 460 -2.14 10.85 1.02
N GLY A 461 -2.05 9.59 1.44
CA GLY A 461 -1.69 9.17 2.79
C GLY A 461 -2.87 9.25 3.77
N PHE A 462 -3.07 8.17 4.51
CA PHE A 462 -4.04 8.09 5.61
C PHE A 462 -3.39 7.45 6.85
N GLY A 463 -3.98 7.68 8.03
CA GLY A 463 -3.31 7.49 9.32
C GLY A 463 -2.84 6.05 9.59
N LEU A 464 -3.55 5.02 9.08
CA LEU A 464 -3.13 3.62 9.18
C LEU A 464 -1.69 3.39 8.72
N LEU A 465 -1.29 4.03 7.62
CA LEU A 465 0.07 3.90 7.07
C LEU A 465 1.12 4.47 8.02
N ASP A 466 0.79 5.54 8.76
CA ASP A 466 1.66 6.13 9.75
C ASP A 466 1.69 5.27 11.03
N GLN A 467 0.52 4.77 11.47
CA GLN A 467 0.36 3.95 12.68
C GLN A 467 1.09 2.61 12.62
N VAL A 468 0.90 1.84 11.54
CA VAL A 468 1.49 0.49 11.40
C VAL A 468 3.01 0.60 11.39
N VAL A 469 3.55 1.39 10.46
CA VAL A 469 5.00 1.57 10.30
C VAL A 469 5.63 2.22 11.53
N GLY A 470 4.93 3.15 12.21
CA GLY A 470 5.39 3.70 13.49
C GLY A 470 5.46 2.65 14.60
N SER A 471 4.53 1.69 14.63
CA SER A 471 4.50 0.60 15.63
C SER A 471 5.63 -0.41 15.38
N ASP A 472 5.88 -0.75 14.12
CA ASP A 472 7.03 -1.57 13.73
C ASP A 472 8.35 -0.86 14.08
N LEU A 473 8.47 0.45 13.84
CA LEU A 473 9.66 1.23 14.22
C LEU A 473 9.90 1.32 15.72
N VAL A 474 8.85 1.38 16.56
CA VAL A 474 9.02 1.29 18.03
C VAL A 474 9.56 -0.09 18.43
N THR A 475 9.11 -1.15 17.76
CA THR A 475 9.60 -2.52 18.00
C THR A 475 11.06 -2.65 17.58
N LEU A 476 11.42 -2.15 16.39
CA LEU A 476 12.80 -2.10 15.90
C LEU A 476 13.71 -1.26 16.81
N ALA A 477 13.22 -0.11 17.30
CA ALA A 477 13.94 0.75 18.22
C ALA A 477 14.28 0.05 19.54
N ARG A 478 13.33 -0.68 20.12
CA ARG A 478 13.53 -1.48 21.34
C ARG A 478 14.57 -2.58 21.12
N ASN A 479 14.46 -3.32 20.02
CA ASN A 479 15.40 -4.39 19.67
C ASN A 479 16.83 -3.85 19.48
N ASN A 480 16.97 -2.66 18.89
CA ASN A 480 18.25 -2.02 18.59
C ASN A 480 18.77 -1.07 19.70
N ASN A 481 18.02 -0.93 20.82
CA ASN A 481 18.32 -0.01 21.92
C ASN A 481 18.49 1.47 21.48
N VAL A 482 17.58 1.95 20.63
CA VAL A 482 17.55 3.32 20.09
C VAL A 482 16.39 4.12 20.68
N GLY A 483 16.59 5.43 20.90
CA GLY A 483 15.60 6.33 21.50
C GLY A 483 15.63 6.36 23.03
N VAL A 484 14.56 6.88 23.63
CA VAL A 484 14.38 6.98 25.09
C VAL A 484 13.19 6.11 25.51
N THR A 485 13.44 5.18 26.42
CA THR A 485 12.38 4.38 27.07
C THR A 485 11.97 5.06 28.38
N VAL A 486 10.66 5.22 28.58
CA VAL A 486 10.05 5.75 29.80
C VAL A 486 9.16 4.66 30.40
N GLU A 487 9.58 4.12 31.54
CA GLU A 487 8.81 3.15 32.33
C GLU A 487 7.66 3.85 33.08
N ASP A 488 6.62 3.07 33.41
CA ASP A 488 5.44 3.49 34.19
C ASP A 488 4.72 4.78 33.73
N PHE A 489 4.64 4.96 32.40
CA PHE A 489 3.83 5.97 31.70
C PHE A 489 2.40 5.46 31.40
#